data_AF-A0A7Y7U6W1-F1
#
_entry.id   AF-A0A7Y7U6W1-F1
#
_cell.length_a   1.000
_cell.length_b   1.000
_cell.length_c   1.000
_cell.angle_alpha   90.00
_cell.angle_beta   90.00
_cell.angle_gamma   90.00
#
_symmetry.space_group_name_H-M   'P 1'
#
loop_
_entity.id
_entity.type
_entity.pdbx_description
1 polymer ?
#
loop_
_entity_poly.entity_id
_entity_poly.type
_entity_poly.pdbx_seq_one_letter_code
_entity_poly.pdbx_strand_id
1 'polypeptide(L)'
;MKRLLLYSLLGLAATACAPRAIIQPATLGMAGPVMPVTPTAPTAEFLVITEDQVFEGPAEELGDIVIRDSGFTLSCDYETVVALASDKARALGANALRIYEHRLPSMMSTCHQIRARALRLTDLTAYAREIMWQPNRRLRVADFKGSVANRPFQASTSSNIRYRYAGLGLGREDNQLIGASRERLPST
;
A
#
# COMPACT_ATOMS: atom_id res chain seq x y z
N MET A 1 47.78 -32.34 -9.28
CA MET A 1 46.47 -32.40 -8.57
C MET A 1 46.24 -31.11 -7.76
N LYS A 2 46.09 -29.95 -8.40
CA LYS A 2 45.91 -28.65 -7.73
C LYS A 2 44.96 -27.68 -8.44
N ARG A 3 44.36 -28.10 -9.57
CA ARG A 3 43.45 -27.28 -10.40
C ARG A 3 41.97 -27.67 -10.28
N LEU A 4 41.66 -28.78 -9.61
CA LEU A 4 40.27 -29.22 -9.39
C LEU A 4 39.62 -28.67 -8.10
N LEU A 5 40.38 -28.00 -7.24
CA LEU A 5 39.85 -27.43 -5.98
C LEU A 5 39.28 -26.01 -6.15
N LEU A 6 39.52 -25.35 -7.29
CA LEU A 6 39.12 -23.96 -7.55
C LEU A 6 37.68 -23.80 -8.07
N TYR A 7 36.99 -24.89 -8.42
CA TYR A 7 35.60 -24.84 -8.90
C TYR A 7 34.55 -25.15 -7.82
N SER A 8 34.97 -25.49 -6.59
CA SER A 8 34.03 -25.82 -5.51
C SER A 8 33.53 -24.61 -4.70
N LEU A 9 34.10 -23.41 -4.91
CA LEU A 9 33.73 -22.20 -4.19
C LEU A 9 32.77 -21.27 -4.98
N LEU A 10 32.34 -21.69 -6.17
CA LEU A 10 31.46 -20.91 -7.06
C LEU A 10 30.05 -21.51 -7.15
N GLY A 11 29.51 -21.91 -5.99
CA GLY A 11 28.20 -22.54 -5.88
C GLY A 11 27.44 -22.13 -4.61
N LEU A 12 27.73 -20.96 -4.04
CA LEU A 12 26.92 -20.42 -2.95
C LEU A 12 25.62 -19.86 -3.54
N ALA A 13 24.56 -20.61 -3.28
CA ALA A 13 23.21 -20.42 -3.76
C ALA A 13 22.70 -18.99 -3.65
N ALA A 14 22.24 -18.44 -4.77
CA ALA A 14 21.34 -17.30 -4.81
C ALA A 14 19.95 -17.72 -4.29
N THR A 15 19.80 -17.84 -2.97
CA THR A 15 18.46 -17.89 -2.37
C THR A 15 17.95 -16.45 -2.28
N ALA A 16 17.11 -16.06 -3.24
CA ALA A 16 16.46 -14.76 -3.22
C ALA A 16 15.54 -14.69 -1.99
N CYS A 17 15.92 -13.86 -1.02
CA CYS A 17 15.26 -13.73 0.27
C CYS A 17 14.11 -12.71 0.16
N ALA A 18 12.93 -13.16 -0.27
CA ALA A 18 11.74 -12.32 -0.42
C ALA A 18 10.76 -12.47 0.75
N PRO A 19 10.09 -11.38 1.20
CA PRO A 19 9.16 -11.38 2.32
C PRO A 19 8.02 -12.39 2.10
N ARG A 20 7.74 -13.19 3.13
CA ARG A 20 6.72 -14.24 3.04
C ARG A 20 5.33 -13.67 3.35
N ALA A 21 4.49 -13.62 2.32
CA ALA A 21 3.07 -13.32 2.46
C ALA A 21 2.28 -14.62 2.69
N ILE A 22 1.59 -14.71 3.82
CA ILE A 22 0.64 -15.78 4.12
C ILE A 22 -0.75 -15.21 3.92
N ILE A 23 -1.53 -15.82 3.02
CA ILE A 23 -2.93 -15.48 2.78
C ILE A 23 -3.77 -16.55 3.44
N GLN A 24 -4.64 -16.15 4.36
CA GLN A 24 -5.68 -16.99 4.92
C GLN A 24 -7.00 -16.54 4.28
N PRO A 25 -7.49 -17.25 3.25
CA PRO A 25 -8.79 -16.90 2.67
C PRO A 25 -9.85 -16.98 3.77
N ALA A 26 -10.82 -16.05 3.76
CA ALA A 26 -11.98 -16.18 4.61
C ALA A 26 -12.66 -17.49 4.20
N THR A 27 -12.61 -18.51 5.06
CA THR A 27 -13.29 -19.77 4.82
C THR A 27 -14.78 -19.50 4.85
N LEU A 28 -15.36 -19.16 3.70
CA LEU A 28 -16.75 -19.45 3.43
C LEU A 28 -16.84 -20.97 3.53
N GLY A 29 -17.41 -21.43 4.64
CA GLY A 29 -17.87 -22.81 4.73
C GLY A 29 -18.70 -23.14 3.49
N MET A 30 -18.64 -24.40 3.11
CA MET A 30 -19.38 -25.04 2.01
C MET A 30 -18.61 -25.12 0.70
N ALA A 31 -18.42 -26.38 0.29
CA ALA A 31 -18.03 -26.83 -1.04
C ALA A 31 -19.06 -26.38 -2.09
N GLY A 32 -19.03 -25.09 -2.44
CA GLY A 32 -19.68 -24.52 -3.61
C GLY A 32 -18.68 -24.36 -4.76
N PRO A 33 -19.17 -24.17 -6.01
CA PRO A 33 -18.29 -23.91 -7.15
C PRO A 33 -17.39 -22.72 -6.83
N VAL A 34 -16.08 -22.88 -7.03
CA VAL A 34 -15.08 -21.83 -6.88
C VAL A 34 -15.47 -20.70 -7.83
N MET A 35 -16.12 -19.67 -7.31
CA MET A 35 -16.41 -18.45 -8.05
C MET A 35 -15.08 -17.90 -8.58
N PRO A 36 -14.98 -17.49 -9.85
CA PRO A 36 -13.77 -16.89 -10.36
C PRO A 36 -13.51 -15.58 -9.60
N VAL A 37 -12.46 -15.59 -8.78
CA VAL A 37 -11.96 -14.37 -8.14
C VAL A 37 -11.51 -13.45 -9.25
N THR A 38 -12.13 -12.28 -9.35
CA THR A 38 -11.73 -11.25 -10.33
C THR A 38 -10.74 -10.32 -9.64
N PRO A 39 -9.45 -10.32 -10.02
CA PRO A 39 -8.48 -9.43 -9.42
C PRO A 39 -8.83 -7.96 -9.68
N THR A 40 -8.59 -7.11 -8.70
CA THR A 40 -8.73 -5.66 -8.88
C THR A 40 -7.62 -5.15 -9.78
N ALA A 41 -7.98 -4.40 -10.83
CA ALA A 41 -7.02 -3.89 -11.81
C ALA A 41 -5.95 -2.99 -11.14
N PRO A 42 -4.69 -2.97 -11.65
CA PRO A 42 -3.62 -2.17 -11.07
C PRO A 42 -3.91 -0.66 -11.02
N THR A 43 -4.70 -0.16 -11.96
CA THR A 43 -5.09 1.25 -12.11
C THR A 43 -6.37 1.61 -11.36
N ALA A 44 -7.07 0.62 -10.79
CA ALA A 44 -8.25 0.88 -9.99
C ALA A 44 -7.85 1.56 -8.67
N GLU A 45 -8.75 2.41 -8.17
CA GLU A 45 -8.60 3.03 -6.86
C GLU A 45 -8.51 1.94 -5.78
N PHE A 46 -7.53 2.08 -4.89
CA PHE A 46 -7.29 1.12 -3.82
C PHE A 46 -6.98 1.87 -2.53
N LEU A 47 -7.74 1.55 -1.50
CA LEU A 47 -7.67 2.25 -0.22
C LEU A 47 -6.83 1.45 0.79
N VAL A 48 -5.87 2.12 1.44
CA VAL A 48 -5.16 1.55 2.59
C VAL A 48 -5.63 2.26 3.85
N ILE A 49 -6.24 1.48 4.76
CA ILE A 49 -6.69 1.92 6.08
C ILE A 49 -5.66 1.42 7.09
N THR A 50 -4.91 2.34 7.69
CA THR A 50 -3.89 2.03 8.70
C THR A 50 -4.53 1.79 10.08
N GLU A 51 -3.77 1.17 10.98
CA GLU A 51 -4.20 0.70 12.30
C GLU A 51 -4.72 1.83 13.22
N ASP A 52 -4.31 3.07 12.98
CA ASP A 52 -4.73 4.28 13.70
C ASP A 52 -6.05 4.88 13.19
N GLN A 53 -6.58 4.35 12.08
CA GLN A 53 -7.77 4.91 11.43
C GLN A 53 -9.03 4.17 11.88
N VAL A 54 -10.03 4.95 12.29
CA VAL A 54 -11.38 4.41 12.57
C VAL A 54 -12.04 4.01 11.25
N PHE A 55 -12.53 2.77 11.20
CA PHE A 55 -13.27 2.22 10.08
C PHE A 55 -14.51 1.48 10.58
N GLU A 56 -15.69 2.01 10.24
CA GLU A 56 -17.01 1.48 10.64
C GLU A 56 -17.94 1.25 9.43
N GLY A 57 -17.37 1.25 8.22
CA GLY A 57 -18.13 1.11 6.99
C GLY A 57 -18.57 -0.32 6.70
N PRO A 58 -19.65 -0.51 5.91
CA PRO A 58 -19.98 -1.83 5.36
C PRO A 58 -18.85 -2.28 4.43
N ALA A 59 -18.30 -3.46 4.69
CA ALA A 59 -17.30 -4.11 3.84
C ALA A 59 -17.50 -5.62 3.81
N GLU A 60 -17.30 -6.22 2.64
CA GLU A 60 -17.16 -7.67 2.49
C GLU A 60 -15.70 -8.05 2.79
N GLU A 61 -15.49 -8.98 3.72
CA GLU A 61 -14.16 -9.50 4.05
C GLU A 61 -13.80 -10.66 3.12
N LEU A 62 -12.75 -10.49 2.32
CA LEU A 62 -12.31 -11.49 1.33
C LEU A 62 -11.20 -12.40 1.85
N GLY A 63 -10.50 -11.99 2.90
CA GLY A 63 -9.47 -12.80 3.56
C GLY A 63 -8.56 -12.00 4.47
N ASP A 64 -7.74 -12.73 5.23
CA ASP A 64 -6.69 -12.19 6.10
C ASP A 64 -5.32 -12.35 5.44
N ILE A 65 -4.51 -11.30 5.51
CA ILE A 65 -3.19 -11.20 4.91
C ILE A 65 -2.20 -10.95 6.03
N VAL A 66 -1.24 -11.84 6.15
CA VAL A 66 -0.18 -11.74 7.15
C VAL A 66 1.15 -11.69 6.42
N ILE A 67 1.85 -10.56 6.55
CA ILE A 67 3.23 -10.42 6.09
C ILE A 67 4.13 -10.56 7.31
N ARG A 68 4.95 -11.61 7.33
CA ARG A 68 5.91 -11.89 8.39
C ARG A 68 7.33 -11.95 7.83
N ASP A 69 8.27 -11.77 8.75
CA ASP A 69 9.70 -11.83 8.47
C ASP A 69 10.09 -13.17 7.81
N SER A 70 10.87 -13.08 6.73
CA SER A 70 11.48 -14.22 6.04
C SER A 70 13.00 -14.29 6.22
N GLY A 71 13.59 -13.43 7.05
CA GLY A 71 15.03 -13.33 7.31
C GLY A 71 15.68 -12.02 6.86
N PHE A 72 16.95 -12.08 6.44
CA PHE A 72 17.77 -10.95 5.97
C PHE A 72 17.32 -10.40 4.59
N THR A 73 16.13 -9.81 4.52
CA THR A 73 15.64 -9.11 3.32
C THR A 73 16.08 -7.63 3.37
N LEU A 74 16.74 -7.15 2.31
CA LEU A 74 17.28 -5.78 2.23
C LEU A 74 16.22 -4.67 2.06
N SER A 75 15.00 -5.02 1.65
CA SER A 75 13.87 -4.08 1.47
C SER A 75 12.62 -4.62 2.17
N CYS A 76 12.53 -4.40 3.48
CA CYS A 76 11.38 -4.78 4.30
C CYS A 76 10.92 -3.65 5.23
N ASP A 77 11.06 -2.41 4.73
CA ASP A 77 10.42 -1.23 5.31
C ASP A 77 8.89 -1.33 5.23
N TYR A 78 8.23 -0.44 5.98
CA TYR A 78 6.78 -0.41 6.06
C TYR A 78 6.08 -0.21 4.70
N GLU A 79 6.58 0.68 3.84
CA GLU A 79 5.94 0.96 2.55
C GLU A 79 5.99 -0.27 1.63
N THR A 80 7.14 -0.96 1.58
CA THR A 80 7.32 -2.19 0.82
C THR A 80 6.38 -3.30 1.29
N VAL A 81 6.22 -3.44 2.61
CA VAL A 81 5.35 -4.45 3.22
C VAL A 81 3.87 -4.15 2.95
N VAL A 82 3.46 -2.88 3.02
CA VAL A 82 2.10 -2.43 2.67
C VAL A 82 1.81 -2.63 1.19
N ALA A 83 2.76 -2.34 0.31
CA ALA A 83 2.63 -2.57 -1.13
C ALA A 83 2.41 -4.06 -1.44
N LEU A 84 3.21 -4.95 -0.84
CA LEU A 84 3.05 -6.39 -0.99
C LEU A 84 1.68 -6.88 -0.51
N ALA A 85 1.22 -6.42 0.66
CA ALA A 85 -0.10 -6.78 1.16
C ALA A 85 -1.22 -6.25 0.26
N SER A 86 -1.05 -5.05 -0.30
CA SER A 86 -2.00 -4.46 -1.25
C SER A 86 -2.10 -5.29 -2.54
N ASP A 87 -0.97 -5.76 -3.08
CA ASP A 87 -0.96 -6.64 -4.26
C ASP A 87 -1.67 -7.97 -3.99
N LYS A 88 -1.46 -8.55 -2.80
CA LYS A 88 -2.16 -9.78 -2.39
C LYS A 88 -3.66 -9.54 -2.24
N ALA A 89 -4.07 -8.42 -1.64
CA ALA A 89 -5.47 -8.05 -1.52
C ALA A 89 -6.12 -7.83 -2.88
N ARG A 90 -5.45 -7.15 -3.81
CA ARG A 90 -5.93 -6.96 -5.19
C ARG A 90 -6.08 -8.29 -5.92
N ALA A 91 -5.17 -9.24 -5.71
CA ALA A 91 -5.29 -10.60 -6.27
C ALA A 91 -6.52 -11.34 -5.75
N LEU A 92 -7.00 -11.04 -4.53
CA LEU A 92 -8.26 -11.54 -3.98
C LEU A 92 -9.49 -10.77 -4.50
N GLY A 93 -9.32 -9.74 -5.32
CA GLY A 93 -10.41 -8.87 -5.79
C GLY A 93 -10.88 -7.86 -4.74
N ALA A 94 -10.02 -7.54 -3.76
CA ALA A 94 -10.27 -6.48 -2.79
C ALA A 94 -9.99 -5.10 -3.42
N ASN A 95 -10.70 -4.08 -2.96
CA ASN A 95 -10.44 -2.67 -3.29
C ASN A 95 -10.00 -1.85 -2.08
N ALA A 96 -9.90 -2.47 -0.91
CA ALA A 96 -9.25 -1.89 0.25
C ALA A 96 -8.45 -2.92 1.06
N LEU A 97 -7.46 -2.41 1.80
CA LEU A 97 -6.67 -3.15 2.78
C LEU A 97 -6.83 -2.48 4.15
N ARG A 98 -7.30 -3.22 5.16
CA ARG A 98 -7.37 -2.74 6.54
C ARG A 98 -6.28 -3.37 7.38
N ILE A 99 -5.26 -2.60 7.72
CA ILE A 99 -4.21 -3.00 8.64
C ILE A 99 -4.75 -2.88 10.06
N TYR A 100 -4.67 -3.96 10.83
CA TYR A 100 -5.13 -3.99 12.22
C TYR A 100 -4.01 -4.31 13.21
N GLU A 101 -2.86 -4.76 12.71
CA GLU A 101 -1.65 -4.95 13.51
C GLU A 101 -0.44 -4.60 12.68
N HIS A 102 0.43 -3.76 13.24
CA HIS A 102 1.74 -3.43 12.70
C HIS A 102 2.79 -3.60 13.82
N ARG A 103 3.80 -4.41 13.56
CA ARG A 103 4.94 -4.62 14.46
C ARG A 103 6.20 -4.07 13.81
N LEU A 104 6.87 -3.20 14.56
CA LEU A 104 8.18 -2.66 14.18
C LEU A 104 9.26 -3.75 14.26
N PRO A 105 10.36 -3.60 13.51
CA PRO A 105 11.56 -4.40 13.71
C PRO A 105 12.01 -4.41 15.17
N SER A 106 12.49 -5.55 15.64
CA SER A 106 12.96 -5.78 17.02
C SER A 106 14.24 -6.62 17.03
N MET A 107 14.80 -6.90 18.21
CA MET A 107 16.00 -7.75 18.33
C MET A 107 15.81 -9.16 17.73
N MET A 108 14.57 -9.63 17.59
CA MET A 108 14.24 -10.94 17.02
C MET A 108 13.85 -10.89 15.53
N SER A 109 13.70 -9.71 14.93
CA SER A 109 13.25 -9.55 13.55
C SER A 109 13.67 -8.21 12.98
N THR A 110 14.32 -8.22 11.82
CA THR A 110 14.81 -6.99 11.18
C THR A 110 13.79 -6.30 10.29
N CYS A 111 12.61 -6.91 10.11
CA CYS A 111 11.60 -6.48 9.14
C CYS A 111 10.29 -6.03 9.79
N HIS A 112 9.60 -5.09 9.14
CA HIS A 112 8.24 -4.73 9.51
C HIS A 112 7.30 -5.92 9.28
N GLN A 113 6.39 -6.14 10.21
CA GLN A 113 5.38 -7.20 10.09
C GLN A 113 4.01 -6.57 10.19
N ILE A 114 3.09 -6.97 9.31
CA ILE A 114 1.72 -6.48 9.33
C ILE A 114 0.72 -7.63 9.26
N ARG A 115 -0.43 -7.42 9.89
CA ARG A 115 -1.64 -8.18 9.65
C ARG A 115 -2.74 -7.27 9.16
N ALA A 116 -3.43 -7.72 8.11
CA ALA A 116 -4.39 -6.89 7.42
C ALA A 116 -5.53 -7.71 6.81
N ARG A 117 -6.73 -7.16 6.80
CA ARG A 117 -7.88 -7.74 6.10
C ARG A 117 -8.00 -7.18 4.69
N ALA A 118 -8.20 -8.07 3.73
CA ALA A 118 -8.58 -7.72 2.37
C ALA A 118 -10.09 -7.45 2.33
N LEU A 119 -10.48 -6.23 1.96
CA LEU A 119 -11.86 -5.78 2.01
C LEU A 119 -12.38 -5.37 0.63
N ARG A 120 -13.67 -5.62 0.40
CA ARG A 120 -14.42 -5.04 -0.72
C ARG A 120 -15.48 -4.07 -0.20
N LEU A 121 -15.28 -2.81 -0.51
CA LEU A 121 -16.18 -1.71 -0.18
C LEU A 121 -17.00 -1.33 -1.42
N THR A 122 -18.26 -1.00 -1.23
CA THR A 122 -19.11 -0.45 -2.31
C THR A 122 -18.76 1.00 -2.64
N ASP A 123 -18.30 1.75 -1.65
CA ASP A 123 -17.92 3.16 -1.79
C ASP A 123 -16.61 3.46 -1.03
N LEU A 124 -15.57 3.80 -1.79
CA LEU A 124 -14.27 4.19 -1.26
C LEU A 124 -14.23 5.69 -0.89
N THR A 125 -15.13 6.51 -1.44
CA THR A 125 -15.06 7.97 -1.36
C THR A 125 -15.23 8.53 0.05
N ALA A 126 -15.86 7.78 0.95
CA ALA A 126 -16.02 8.13 2.35
C ALA A 126 -14.67 8.12 3.11
N TYR A 127 -13.74 7.26 2.69
CA TYR A 127 -12.49 6.99 3.40
C TYR A 127 -11.23 7.42 2.63
N ALA A 128 -11.37 7.72 1.34
CA ALA A 128 -10.26 8.17 0.50
C ALA A 128 -9.63 9.47 1.03
N ARG A 129 -8.34 9.39 1.37
CA ARG A 129 -7.51 10.55 1.78
C ARG A 129 -6.78 11.18 0.60
N GLU A 130 -6.50 10.39 -0.42
CA GLU A 130 -5.87 10.83 -1.66
C GLU A 130 -6.88 10.71 -2.80
N ILE A 131 -6.89 11.72 -3.68
CA ILE A 131 -7.78 11.74 -4.83
C ILE A 131 -6.98 11.23 -6.02
N MET A 132 -7.23 9.97 -6.40
CA MET A 132 -6.63 9.43 -7.62
C MET A 132 -7.24 10.12 -8.83
N TRP A 133 -6.41 10.87 -9.57
CA TRP A 133 -6.83 11.50 -10.81
C TRP A 133 -7.06 10.42 -11.87
N GLN A 134 -8.28 10.37 -12.42
CA GLN A 134 -8.63 9.51 -13.53
C GLN A 134 -9.40 10.32 -14.58
N PRO A 135 -9.22 10.07 -15.89
CA PRO A 135 -9.95 10.78 -16.95
C PRO A 135 -11.48 10.74 -16.76
N ASN A 136 -11.99 9.66 -16.17
CA ASN A 136 -13.41 9.42 -16.00
C ASN A 136 -13.97 9.84 -14.62
N ARG A 137 -13.12 10.33 -13.69
CA ARG A 137 -13.54 10.80 -12.36
C ARG A 137 -13.23 12.29 -12.21
N ARG A 138 -14.28 13.13 -12.28
CA ARG A 138 -14.15 14.57 -12.00
C ARG A 138 -14.12 14.83 -10.49
N LEU A 139 -13.27 15.77 -10.08
CA LEU A 139 -13.20 16.28 -8.71
C LEU A 139 -14.51 16.97 -8.31
N ARG A 140 -15.04 16.66 -7.13
CA ARG A 140 -16.27 17.25 -6.57
C ARG A 140 -15.97 17.94 -5.24
N VAL A 141 -16.84 18.87 -4.85
CA VAL A 141 -16.74 19.56 -3.56
C VAL A 141 -16.79 18.56 -2.38
N ALA A 142 -17.52 17.46 -2.51
CA ALA A 142 -17.60 16.40 -1.49
C ALA A 142 -16.30 15.60 -1.29
N ASP A 143 -15.33 15.70 -2.20
CA ASP A 143 -14.02 15.06 -2.02
C ASP A 143 -13.18 15.81 -0.97
N PHE A 144 -13.49 17.07 -0.67
CA PHE A 144 -12.80 17.87 0.33
C PHE A 144 -13.38 17.62 1.73
N LYS A 145 -12.75 16.73 2.51
CA LYS A 145 -13.24 16.26 3.82
C LYS A 145 -13.12 17.25 4.99
N GLY A 146 -12.69 18.48 4.74
CA GLY A 146 -12.52 19.50 5.79
C GLY A 146 -13.83 20.18 6.17
N SER A 147 -14.10 20.31 7.48
CA SER A 147 -15.30 21.04 7.98
C SER A 147 -15.31 22.51 7.54
N VAL A 148 -16.48 22.99 7.09
CA VAL A 148 -16.73 24.39 6.70
C VAL A 148 -17.40 25.23 7.79
N ALA A 149 -17.79 24.61 8.92
CA ALA A 149 -18.67 25.24 9.92
C ALA A 149 -18.14 26.53 10.54
N ASN A 150 -16.81 26.69 10.67
CA ASN A 150 -16.18 27.83 11.33
C ASN A 150 -15.27 28.64 10.38
N ARG A 151 -15.65 28.79 9.11
CA ARG A 151 -14.83 29.48 8.09
C ARG A 151 -15.53 30.77 7.62
N PRO A 152 -15.26 31.94 8.25
CA PRO A 152 -15.94 33.20 7.94
C PRO A 152 -15.57 33.81 6.58
N PHE A 153 -14.50 33.34 5.92
CA PHE A 153 -14.09 33.77 4.58
C PHE A 153 -13.67 32.55 3.75
N GLN A 154 -14.16 32.43 2.51
CA GLN A 154 -13.61 31.47 1.56
C GLN A 154 -12.17 31.87 1.20
N ALA A 155 -11.27 30.89 1.19
CA ALA A 155 -9.87 30.95 0.78
C ALA A 155 -8.82 31.43 1.81
N SER A 156 -8.34 30.47 2.60
CA SER A 156 -6.91 30.13 2.63
C SER A 156 -6.79 28.67 3.06
N THR A 157 -7.25 27.76 2.21
CA THR A 157 -6.86 26.35 2.37
C THR A 157 -5.43 26.21 1.87
N SER A 158 -4.49 26.00 2.78
CA SER A 158 -3.17 25.50 2.42
C SER A 158 -3.35 24.06 1.90
N SER A 159 -3.56 23.92 0.61
CA SER A 159 -3.61 22.62 -0.06
C SER A 159 -2.19 22.30 -0.54
N ASN A 160 -1.56 21.30 0.07
CA ASN A 160 -0.33 20.75 -0.48
C ASN A 160 -0.70 19.73 -1.55
N ILE A 161 -0.33 20.00 -2.81
CA ILE A 161 -0.48 19.02 -3.88
C ILE A 161 0.77 18.14 -3.82
N ARG A 162 0.59 16.87 -3.45
CA ARG A 162 1.59 15.82 -3.65
C ARG A 162 1.06 14.92 -4.75
N TYR A 163 1.83 14.73 -5.81
CA TYR A 163 1.51 13.79 -6.87
C TYR A 163 2.45 12.59 -6.76
N ARG A 164 1.89 11.38 -6.80
CA ARG A 164 2.63 10.15 -7.10
C ARG A 164 2.15 9.66 -8.45
N TYR A 165 3.06 9.52 -9.41
CA TYR A 165 2.73 8.97 -10.71
C TYR A 165 2.79 7.44 -10.62
N ALA A 166 1.63 6.79 -10.65
CA ALA A 166 1.50 5.33 -10.67
C ALA A 166 1.61 4.76 -12.10
N GLY A 167 2.50 5.31 -12.93
CA GLY A 167 2.78 4.71 -14.23
C GLY A 167 3.70 3.51 -14.08
N LEU A 168 3.43 2.44 -14.84
CA LEU A 168 4.39 1.39 -15.15
C LEU A 168 5.53 1.97 -16.00
N GLY A 169 6.40 2.76 -15.38
CA GLY A 169 7.59 3.34 -15.98
C GLY A 169 8.79 2.44 -15.73
N LEU A 170 9.39 1.94 -16.81
CA LEU A 170 10.77 1.46 -16.82
C LEU A 170 11.68 2.57 -16.27
N GLY A 171 12.26 2.37 -15.09
CA GLY A 171 13.26 3.31 -14.54
C GLY A 171 13.11 3.54 -13.04
N ARG A 172 13.85 2.75 -12.28
CA ARG A 172 14.26 3.07 -10.91
C ARG A 172 15.27 4.21 -11.00
N GLU A 173 15.04 5.33 -10.32
CA GLU A 173 16.09 6.18 -9.73
C GLU A 173 15.51 7.31 -8.87
N ASP A 174 15.97 7.30 -7.62
CA ASP A 174 16.30 8.41 -6.74
C ASP A 174 15.21 9.37 -6.23
N ASN A 175 14.99 9.16 -4.93
CA ASN A 175 14.29 10.02 -3.99
C ASN A 175 15.02 11.37 -3.85
N GLN A 176 14.87 12.27 -4.84
CA GLN A 176 15.31 13.66 -4.71
C GLN A 176 14.12 14.54 -4.34
N LEU A 177 14.11 14.94 -3.06
CA LEU A 177 13.25 15.99 -2.52
C LEU A 177 13.47 17.28 -3.31
N ILE A 178 12.59 17.58 -4.27
CA ILE A 178 12.49 18.92 -4.85
C ILE A 178 11.69 19.77 -3.87
N GLY A 179 12.41 20.31 -2.87
CA GLY A 179 11.91 21.37 -2.02
C GLY A 179 11.83 22.67 -2.82
N ALA A 180 10.62 23.13 -3.10
CA ALA A 180 10.40 24.48 -3.62
C ALA A 180 10.67 25.51 -2.50
N SER A 181 11.87 26.08 -2.48
CA SER A 181 12.21 27.25 -1.68
C SER A 181 11.42 28.46 -2.18
N ARG A 182 10.68 29.11 -1.28
CA ARG A 182 9.89 30.31 -1.56
C ARG A 182 10.82 31.52 -1.54
N GLU A 183 11.19 32.06 -2.71
CA GLU A 183 11.79 33.40 -2.79
C GLU A 183 10.76 34.44 -2.34
N ARG A 184 11.20 35.29 -1.40
CA ARG A 184 10.44 36.43 -0.87
C ARG A 184 10.55 37.57 -1.88
N LEU A 185 9.46 37.91 -2.54
CA LEU A 185 9.36 39.16 -3.31
C LEU A 185 9.44 40.37 -2.35
N PRO A 186 10.19 41.42 -2.68
CA PRO A 186 10.28 42.62 -1.85
C PRO A 186 8.98 43.42 -1.92
N SER A 187 8.52 43.91 -0.77
CA SER A 187 7.42 44.85 -0.64
C SER A 187 7.80 46.20 -1.23
N THR A 188 6.89 46.78 -2.01
CA THR A 188 6.88 48.18 -2.46
C THR A 188 6.97 49.17 -1.32
#